data_AF-A0A662TC55-F1
#
_entry.id   AF-A0A662TC55-F1
#
_cell.length_a   1.000
_cell.length_b   1.000
_cell.length_c   1.000
_cell.angle_alpha   90.00
_cell.angle_beta   90.00
_cell.angle_gamma   90.00
#
_symmetry.space_group_name_H-M   'P 1'
#
loop_
_entity.id
_entity.type
_entity.pdbx_description
1 polymer ?
#
loop_
_entity_poly.entity_id
_entity_poly.type
_entity_poly.pdbx_seq_one_letter_code
_entity_poly.pdbx_strand_id
1 'polypeptide(L)'
;MIREFPEPLRSEVKRFLLERADRVRSEEARRNYLKVAKSLARLAGIRSLTELNRETYFRWKRVLVSEDISDFTLKAYTQYVKALIR
;
A
#
# COMPACT_ATOMS: atom_id res chain seq x y z
N MET A 1 -3.03 8.37 10.58
CA MET A 1 -2.73 7.45 9.45
C MET A 1 -1.35 7.69 8.85
N ILE A 2 -1.08 8.77 8.10
CA ILE A 2 0.24 8.89 7.41
C ILE A 2 1.43 9.11 8.36
N ARG A 3 1.19 9.69 9.55
CA ARG A 3 2.21 9.89 10.60
C ARG A 3 2.67 8.58 11.24
N GLU A 4 1.97 7.48 11.02
CA GLU A 4 2.35 6.16 11.56
C GLU A 4 3.33 5.43 10.63
N PHE A 5 3.58 5.96 9.43
CA PHE A 5 4.55 5.35 8.52
C PHE A 5 5.99 5.66 8.95
N PRO A 6 6.90 4.68 8.82
CA PRO A 6 8.32 4.97 8.90
C PRO A 6 8.71 5.96 7.77
N GLU A 7 9.69 6.80 8.05
CA GLU A 7 10.45 7.45 6.97
C GLU A 7 11.38 6.38 6.38
N PRO A 8 11.49 6.19 5.05
CA PRO A 8 11.03 7.04 3.92
C PRO A 8 9.61 6.79 3.35
N LEU A 9 8.94 5.69 3.70
CA LEU A 9 7.62 5.32 3.14
C LEU A 9 6.59 6.45 3.24
N ARG A 10 6.63 7.22 4.33
CA ARG A 10 5.77 8.39 4.52
C ARG A 10 5.89 9.40 3.38
N SER A 11 7.11 9.80 3.02
CA SER A 11 7.35 10.80 1.98
C SER A 11 6.98 10.29 0.60
N GLU A 12 7.25 9.01 0.32
CA GLU A 12 6.94 8.38 -0.96
C GLU A 12 5.42 8.30 -1.19
N VAL A 13 4.67 7.86 -0.18
CA VAL A 13 3.20 7.81 -0.26
C VAL A 13 2.59 9.21 -0.36
N LYS A 14 3.17 10.21 0.33
CA LYS A 14 2.74 11.61 0.17
C LYS A 14 2.96 12.09 -1.26
N ARG A 15 4.16 11.88 -1.81
CA ARG A 15 4.50 12.27 -3.18
C ARG A 15 3.55 11.63 -4.18
N PHE A 16 3.33 10.32 -4.06
CA PHE A 16 2.36 9.57 -4.86
C PHE A 16 0.96 10.18 -4.85
N LEU A 17 0.45 10.53 -3.66
CA LEU A 17 -0.89 11.12 -3.52
C LEU A 17 -0.97 12.55 -4.07
N LEU A 18 0.15 13.29 -4.08
CA LEU A 18 0.23 14.62 -4.68
C LEU A 18 0.26 14.54 -6.20
N GLU A 19 1.09 13.66 -6.78
CA GLU A 19 1.18 13.43 -8.22
C GLU A 19 -0.15 12.96 -8.84
N ARG A 20 -0.99 12.31 -8.04
CA ARG A 20 -2.31 11.84 -8.46
C ARG A 20 -3.46 12.66 -7.90
N ALA A 21 -3.21 13.85 -7.34
CA ALA A 21 -4.28 14.70 -6.80
C ALA A 21 -5.38 14.98 -7.83
N ASP A 22 -5.01 15.16 -9.11
CA ASP A 22 -5.96 15.41 -10.19
C ASP A 22 -6.82 14.18 -10.56
N ARG A 23 -6.29 12.97 -10.31
CA ARG A 23 -6.88 11.67 -10.70
C ARG A 23 -7.55 10.93 -9.55
N VAL A 24 -7.08 11.12 -8.31
CA VAL A 24 -7.59 10.49 -7.09
C VAL A 24 -8.35 11.57 -6.29
N ARG A 25 -9.54 11.91 -6.79
CA ARG A 25 -10.42 12.92 -6.18
C ARG A 25 -11.28 12.37 -5.04
N SER A 26 -11.43 11.05 -4.95
CA SER A 26 -12.20 10.40 -3.88
C SER A 26 -11.37 10.26 -2.61
N GLU A 27 -11.89 10.77 -1.51
CA GLU A 27 -11.30 10.57 -0.18
C GLU A 27 -11.19 9.08 0.18
N GLU A 28 -12.16 8.27 -0.26
CA GLU A 28 -12.16 6.83 -0.02
C GLU A 28 -11.00 6.14 -0.73
N ALA A 29 -10.77 6.49 -2.00
CA ALA A 29 -9.63 5.96 -2.76
C ALA A 29 -8.30 6.35 -2.08
N ARG A 30 -8.16 7.61 -1.62
CA ARG A 30 -6.98 8.04 -0.85
C ARG A 30 -6.81 7.23 0.43
N ARG A 31 -7.89 6.97 1.19
CA ARG A 31 -7.83 6.13 2.39
C ARG A 31 -7.40 4.70 2.08
N ASN A 32 -7.85 4.13 0.95
CA ASN A 32 -7.45 2.78 0.55
C ASN A 32 -5.97 2.68 0.20
N TYR A 33 -5.40 3.66 -0.51
CA TYR A 33 -3.94 3.74 -0.72
C TYR A 33 -3.18 3.78 0.60
N LEU A 34 -3.62 4.58 1.56
CA LEU A 34 -3.00 4.65 2.89
C LEU A 34 -3.13 3.33 3.66
N LYS A 35 -4.29 2.66 3.60
CA LYS A 35 -4.49 1.35 4.24
C LYS A 35 -3.52 0.31 3.66
N VAL A 36 -3.37 0.27 2.34
CA VAL A 36 -2.49 -0.69 1.66
C VAL A 36 -1.02 -0.39 1.95
N ALA A 37 -0.60 0.88 1.90
CA ALA A 37 0.76 1.25 2.31
C ALA A 37 1.05 0.87 3.77
N LYS A 38 0.08 1.05 4.68
CA LYS A 38 0.20 0.61 6.09
C LYS A 38 0.36 -0.90 6.20
N SER A 39 -0.44 -1.67 5.46
CA SER A 39 -0.36 -3.14 5.51
C SER A 39 0.93 -3.66 4.91
N LEU A 40 1.47 -3.02 3.87
CA LEU A 40 2.81 -3.34 3.38
C LEU A 40 3.88 -3.11 4.45
N ALA A 41 3.89 -1.95 5.12
CA ALA A 41 4.86 -1.70 6.19
C ALA A 41 4.75 -2.72 7.33
N ARG A 42 3.52 -3.04 7.75
CA ARG A 42 3.25 -3.92 8.90
C ARG A 42 3.48 -5.39 8.58
N LEU A 43 3.00 -5.88 7.43
CA LEU A 43 2.96 -7.32 7.11
C LEU A 43 4.13 -7.75 6.22
N ALA A 44 4.60 -6.87 5.33
CA ALA A 44 5.79 -7.11 4.51
C ALA A 44 7.09 -6.72 5.23
N GLY A 45 6.99 -5.80 6.20
CA GLY A 45 8.13 -5.25 6.92
C GLY A 45 8.90 -4.17 6.14
N ILE A 46 8.32 -3.62 5.07
CA ILE A 46 9.01 -2.62 4.25
C ILE A 46 9.01 -1.25 4.93
N ARG A 47 10.11 -0.51 4.77
CA ARG A 47 10.26 0.88 5.23
C ARG A 47 10.23 1.90 4.09
N SER A 48 10.32 1.43 2.85
CA SER A 48 10.22 2.19 1.60
C SER A 48 9.43 1.39 0.56
N LEU A 49 8.72 2.06 -0.34
CA LEU A 49 8.16 1.44 -1.54
C LEU A 49 9.24 0.83 -2.44
N THR A 50 10.48 1.33 -2.38
CA THR A 50 11.62 0.78 -3.14
C THR A 50 12.08 -0.59 -2.63
N GLU A 51 11.77 -0.93 -1.37
CA GLU A 51 12.01 -2.25 -0.79
C GLU A 51 10.93 -3.27 -1.22
N LEU A 52 9.89 -2.84 -1.95
CA LEU A 52 8.91 -3.77 -2.49
C LEU A 52 9.52 -4.54 -3.67
N ASN A 53 9.73 -5.83 -3.43
CA ASN A 53 10.22 -6.79 -4.41
C ASN A 53 9.33 -8.03 -4.39
N ARG A 54 9.69 -9.04 -5.20
CA ARG A 54 8.90 -10.27 -5.31
C ARG A 54 8.74 -10.95 -3.95
N GLU A 55 9.79 -11.04 -3.14
CA GLU A 55 9.76 -11.71 -1.84
C GLU A 55 8.87 -10.97 -0.85
N THR A 56 9.06 -9.66 -0.68
CA THR A 56 8.27 -8.86 0.27
C THR A 56 6.81 -8.77 -0.15
N TYR A 57 6.52 -8.73 -1.45
CA TYR A 57 5.17 -8.85 -2.00
C TYR A 57 4.51 -10.19 -1.65
N PHE A 58 5.21 -11.31 -1.84
CA PHE A 58 4.65 -12.63 -1.51
C PHE A 58 4.47 -12.83 -0.01
N ARG A 59 5.38 -12.30 0.81
CA ARG A 59 5.23 -12.29 2.28
C ARG A 59 3.95 -11.59 2.69
N TRP A 60 3.73 -10.36 2.21
CA TRP A 60 2.51 -9.60 2.43
C TRP A 60 1.25 -10.34 1.96
N LYS A 61 1.27 -10.86 0.73
CA LYS A 61 0.13 -11.56 0.15
C LYS A 61 -0.24 -12.81 0.93
N ARG A 62 0.76 -13.58 1.38
CA ARG A 62 0.56 -14.78 2.20
C ARG A 62 -0.14 -14.45 3.51
N VAL A 63 0.30 -13.40 4.20
CA VAL A 63 -0.32 -12.98 5.47
C VAL A 63 -1.78 -12.56 5.25
N LEU A 64 -2.07 -11.79 4.20
CA LEU A 64 -3.45 -11.42 3.87
C LEU A 64 -4.35 -12.63 3.61
N VAL A 65 -3.87 -13.63 2.87
CA VAL A 65 -4.62 -14.86 2.63
C VAL A 65 -4.84 -15.64 3.93
N SER A 66 -3.86 -15.65 4.85
CA SER A 66 -4.02 -16.30 6.15
C SER A 66 -4.98 -15.57 7.11
N GLU A 67 -5.23 -14.27 6.87
CA GLU A 67 -6.22 -13.47 7.61
C GLU A 67 -7.65 -13.62 7.03
N ASP A 68 -7.87 -14.56 6.10
CA ASP A 68 -9.16 -14.86 5.47
C ASP A 68 -9.85 -13.63 4.83
N ILE A 69 -9.05 -12.73 4.23
CA ILE A 69 -9.62 -11.60 3.50
C ILE A 69 -10.33 -12.10 2.23
N SER A 70 -11.45 -11.47 1.87
CA SER A 70 -12.19 -11.83 0.67
C SER A 70 -11.36 -11.64 -0.60
N ASP A 71 -11.59 -12.50 -1.61
CA ASP A 71 -10.96 -12.39 -2.94
C ASP A 71 -11.12 -11.02 -3.58
N PHE A 72 -12.28 -10.40 -3.38
CA PHE A 72 -12.55 -9.04 -3.83
C PHE A 72 -11.58 -8.03 -3.19
N THR A 73 -11.39 -8.12 -1.87
CA THR A 73 -10.46 -7.25 -1.13
C THR A 73 -9.02 -7.50 -1.56
N LEU A 74 -8.62 -8.76 -1.73
CA LEU A 74 -7.28 -9.13 -2.17
C LEU A 74 -6.95 -8.58 -3.56
N LYS A 75 -7.91 -8.67 -4.49
CA LYS A 75 -7.79 -8.07 -5.83
C LYS A 75 -7.66 -6.56 -5.75
N ALA A 76 -8.52 -5.89 -4.97
CA ALA A 76 -8.47 -4.44 -4.79
C ALA A 76 -7.11 -4.00 -4.22
N TYR A 77 -6.64 -4.65 -3.15
CA TYR A 77 -5.34 -4.37 -2.53
C TYR A 77 -4.19 -4.55 -3.52
N THR A 78 -4.22 -5.62 -4.32
CA THR A 78 -3.21 -5.84 -5.36
C THR A 78 -3.18 -4.71 -6.39
N GLN A 79 -4.34 -4.15 -6.78
CA GLN A 79 -4.39 -3.01 -7.69
C GLN A 79 -3.79 -1.75 -7.06
N TYR A 80 -4.08 -1.49 -5.78
CA TYR A 80 -3.47 -0.37 -5.05
C TYR A 80 -1.95 -0.51 -4.92
N VAL A 81 -1.44 -1.72 -4.66
CA VAL A 81 0.01 -1.98 -4.64
C VAL A 81 0.64 -1.68 -6.00
N LYS A 82 0.08 -2.21 -7.09
CA LYS A 82 0.57 -1.94 -8.46
C LYS A 82 0.56 -0.46 -8.79
N ALA A 83 -0.47 0.24 -8.33
CA ALA A 83 -0.58 1.67 -8.52
C ALA A 83 0.51 2.43 -7.76
N LEU A 84 0.85 2.05 -6.52
CA LEU A 84 1.86 2.70 -5.68
C LEU A 84 3.29 2.61 -6.23
N ILE A 85 3.63 1.54 -6.93
CA ILE A 85 5.00 1.31 -7.46
C ILE A 85 5.18 1.73 -8.93
N ARG A 86 4.17 2.35 -9.52
CA ARG A 86 4.17 2.75 -10.94
C ARG A 86 4.17 4.25 -11.08
#